data_AF-A0A6L7NHX7-F1
#
_entry.id   AF-A0A6L7NHX7-F1
#
_cell.length_a   1.000
_cell.length_b   1.000
_cell.length_c   1.000
_cell.angle_alpha   90.00
_cell.angle_beta   90.00
_cell.angle_gamma   90.00
#
_symmetry.space_group_name_H-M   'P 1'
#
loop_
_entity.id
_entity.type
_entity.pdbx_description
1 polymer ?
#
loop_
_entity_poly.entity_id
_entity_poly.type
_entity_poly.pdbx_seq_one_letter_code
_entity_poly.pdbx_strand_id
1 'polypeptide(L)'
;TRTRLSFETAAKRLSADTVTFSAGSSSLSKGESLRDTAQTVTAMGVDCVVVRHRSAGVAVQLSRWLEAAVINAGDGCHEHPTQALLDCYTIRQRLSGIEGRRVAIVGDIAHSRVARSLVAALQLLDAGVTLVAPATLLPPAVDGWGVGVSSHIGDVLP
;
A
#
# COMPACT_ATOMS: atom_id res chain seq x y z
N THR A 1 -2.67 4.93 12.39
CA THR A 1 -3.95 4.83 13.13
C THR A 1 -5.10 4.34 12.27
N ARG A 2 -5.52 5.04 11.20
CA ARG A 2 -6.66 4.61 10.34
C ARG A 2 -6.53 3.21 9.74
N THR A 3 -5.43 2.92 9.04
CA THR A 3 -5.20 1.60 8.40
C THR A 3 -5.27 0.44 9.39
N ARG A 4 -4.71 0.60 10.60
CA ARG A 4 -4.76 -0.44 11.63
C ARG A 4 -6.18 -0.69 12.10
N LEU A 5 -6.90 0.37 12.45
CA LEU A 5 -8.28 0.28 12.94
C LEU A 5 -9.21 -0.34 11.90
N SER A 6 -9.02 -0.05 10.61
CA SER A 6 -9.81 -0.67 9.54
C SER A 6 -9.54 -2.17 9.43
N PHE A 7 -8.28 -2.61 9.52
CA PHE A 7 -7.95 -4.04 9.53
C PHE A 7 -8.48 -4.75 10.77
N GLU A 8 -8.28 -4.20 11.96
CA GLU A 8 -8.79 -4.77 13.22
C GLU A 8 -10.33 -4.86 13.20
N THR A 9 -11.01 -3.84 12.67
CA THR A 9 -12.47 -3.86 12.54
C THR A 9 -12.93 -4.90 11.50
N ALA A 10 -12.24 -5.01 10.37
CA ALA A 10 -12.56 -6.00 9.34
C ALA A 10 -12.37 -7.43 9.86
N ALA A 11 -11.27 -7.71 10.56
CA ALA A 11 -11.01 -9.00 11.20
C ALA A 11 -12.10 -9.36 12.22
N LYS A 12 -12.44 -8.43 13.12
CA LYS A 12 -13.52 -8.64 14.10
C LYS A 12 -14.89 -8.88 13.46
N ARG A 13 -15.21 -8.20 12.36
CA ARG A 13 -16.45 -8.42 11.60
C ARG A 13 -16.51 -9.79 10.95
N LEU A 14 -15.36 -10.40 10.69
CA LEU A 14 -15.21 -11.77 10.18
C LEU A 14 -14.98 -12.78 11.32
N SER A 15 -15.18 -12.37 12.58
CA SER A 15 -14.97 -13.20 13.77
C SER A 15 -13.54 -13.71 13.95
N ALA A 16 -12.56 -13.05 13.34
CA ALA A 16 -11.16 -13.38 13.53
C ALA A 16 -10.61 -12.74 14.82
N ASP A 17 -9.79 -13.49 15.54
CA ASP A 17 -9.02 -12.98 16.66
C ASP A 17 -7.86 -12.11 16.17
N THR A 18 -7.60 -11.01 16.87
CA THR A 18 -6.53 -10.07 16.50
C THR A 18 -5.54 -9.89 17.63
N VAL A 19 -4.26 -10.12 17.33
CA VAL A 19 -3.14 -9.80 18.24
C VAL A 19 -2.37 -8.64 17.65
N THR A 20 -2.26 -7.54 18.40
CA THR A 20 -1.56 -6.34 17.93
C THR A 20 -0.16 -6.27 18.53
N PHE A 21 0.84 -6.23 17.65
CA PHE A 21 2.23 -6.04 18.02
C PHE A 21 2.71 -4.66 17.55
N SER A 22 3.34 -3.89 18.45
CA SER A 22 3.91 -2.57 18.13
C SER A 22 5.37 -2.52 18.56
N ALA A 23 6.25 -2.17 17.63
CA ALA A 23 7.69 -2.09 17.88
C ALA A 23 8.07 -1.08 18.96
N GLY A 24 7.24 -0.05 19.20
CA GLY A 24 7.49 0.95 20.25
C GLY A 24 7.21 0.45 21.67
N SER A 25 6.53 -0.68 21.83
CA SER A 25 6.12 -1.24 23.13
C SER A 25 6.55 -2.69 23.35
N SER A 26 7.40 -3.23 22.47
CA SER A 26 7.78 -4.65 22.48
C SER A 26 9.30 -4.84 22.37
N SER A 27 9.72 -6.08 22.63
CA SER A 27 11.10 -6.58 22.73
C SER A 27 12.02 -6.34 21.51
N LEU A 28 11.55 -5.70 20.44
CA LEU A 28 12.43 -5.17 19.38
C LEU A 28 13.46 -4.16 19.93
N SER A 29 13.21 -3.57 21.10
CA SER A 29 14.17 -2.77 21.87
C SER A 29 15.29 -3.59 22.54
N LYS A 30 15.17 -4.93 22.61
CA LYS A 30 16.17 -5.86 23.17
C LYS A 30 17.07 -6.51 22.12
N GLY A 31 17.02 -6.06 20.85
CA GLY A 31 17.88 -6.58 19.78
C GLY A 31 17.38 -7.86 19.12
N GLU A 32 16.11 -8.24 19.33
CA GLU A 32 15.48 -9.35 18.62
C GLU A 32 15.30 -9.01 17.14
N SER A 33 15.59 -9.95 16.24
CA SER A 33 15.46 -9.70 14.80
C SER A 33 14.00 -9.71 14.37
N LEU A 34 13.66 -8.95 13.32
CA LEU A 34 12.32 -8.96 12.73
C LEU A 34 11.86 -10.39 12.36
N ARG A 35 12.80 -11.24 11.94
CA ARG A 35 12.53 -12.63 11.59
C ARG A 35 12.10 -13.42 12.82
N ASP A 36 12.87 -13.34 13.90
CA ASP A 36 12.60 -14.13 15.12
C ASP A 36 11.26 -13.72 15.74
N THR A 37 11.00 -12.40 15.80
CA THR A 37 9.71 -11.89 16.26
C THR A 37 8.57 -12.41 15.40
N ALA A 38 8.70 -12.34 14.07
CA ALA A 38 7.65 -12.77 13.16
C ALA A 38 7.39 -14.28 13.26
N GLN A 39 8.46 -15.09 13.33
CA GLN A 39 8.35 -16.54 13.49
C GLN A 39 7.72 -16.93 14.82
N THR A 40 8.07 -16.22 15.90
CA THR A 40 7.46 -16.41 17.22
C THR A 40 5.97 -16.12 17.18
N VAL A 41 5.54 -15.01 16.57
CA VAL A 41 4.13 -14.66 16.43
C VAL A 41 3.38 -15.70 15.61
N THR A 42 3.94 -16.19 14.50
CA THR A 42 3.29 -17.25 13.71
C THR A 42 3.24 -18.59 14.43
N ALA A 43 4.24 -18.93 15.25
CA ALA A 43 4.24 -20.14 16.07
C ALA A 43 3.12 -20.16 17.13
N MET A 44 2.55 -19.00 17.47
CA MET A 44 1.35 -18.89 18.33
C MET A 44 0.05 -19.27 17.59
N GLY A 45 0.12 -19.71 16.33
CA GLY A 45 -1.04 -20.11 15.53
C GLY A 45 -1.70 -18.97 14.77
N VAL A 46 -0.93 -17.96 14.34
CA VAL A 46 -1.46 -16.84 13.54
C VAL A 46 -1.54 -17.23 12.06
N ASP A 47 -2.75 -17.18 11.49
CA ASP A 47 -2.99 -17.50 10.07
C ASP A 47 -2.61 -16.36 9.10
N CYS A 48 -2.66 -15.12 9.58
CA CYS A 48 -2.43 -13.93 8.75
C CYS A 48 -1.70 -12.82 9.50
N VAL A 49 -0.66 -12.26 8.88
CA VAL A 49 0.12 -11.14 9.37
C VAL A 49 -0.13 -9.90 8.51
N VAL A 50 -0.70 -8.87 9.12
CA VAL A 50 -0.81 -7.54 8.50
C VAL A 50 0.38 -6.70 8.93
N VAL A 51 1.28 -6.40 8.00
CA VAL A 51 2.53 -5.69 8.31
C VAL A 51 2.52 -4.28 7.76
N ARG A 52 3.02 -3.33 8.57
CA ARG A 52 3.40 -1.99 8.12
C ARG A 52 4.80 -1.68 8.63
N HIS A 53 5.73 -1.39 7.74
CA HIS A 53 7.13 -1.18 8.09
C HIS A 53 7.74 0.01 7.35
N ARG A 54 8.84 0.58 7.89
CA ARG A 54 9.52 1.72 7.26
C ARG A 54 10.38 1.33 6.06
N SER A 55 10.87 0.09 6.05
CA SER A 55 11.72 -0.44 4.98
C SER A 55 10.86 -1.07 3.89
N ALA A 56 11.18 -0.76 2.63
CA ALA A 56 10.59 -1.40 1.46
C ALA A 56 10.92 -2.90 1.41
N GLY A 57 9.99 -3.70 0.88
CA GLY A 57 10.17 -5.14 0.64
C GLY A 57 9.95 -6.03 1.87
N VAL A 58 9.64 -5.47 3.03
CA VAL A 58 9.47 -6.25 4.28
C VAL A 58 8.31 -7.25 4.18
N ALA A 59 7.20 -6.88 3.53
CA ALA A 59 6.09 -7.80 3.35
C ALA A 59 6.51 -9.03 2.51
N VAL A 60 7.28 -8.82 1.44
CA VAL A 60 7.82 -9.89 0.59
C VAL A 60 8.84 -10.73 1.34
N GLN A 61 9.65 -10.11 2.20
CA GLN A 61 10.62 -10.82 3.01
C GLN A 61 9.94 -11.71 4.04
N LEU A 62 8.91 -11.20 4.74
CA LEU A 62 8.11 -11.96 5.68
C LEU A 62 7.38 -13.12 4.98
N SER A 63 6.82 -12.91 3.79
CA SER A 63 6.14 -13.98 3.04
C SER A 63 7.07 -15.12 2.62
N ARG A 64 8.40 -14.93 2.68
CA ARG A 64 9.40 -15.99 2.44
C ARG A 64 9.82 -16.71 3.72
N TRP A 65 9.55 -16.12 4.89
CA TRP A 65 9.96 -16.67 6.18
C TRP A 65 8.81 -17.35 6.94
N LEU A 66 7.58 -16.97 6.62
CA LEU A 66 6.38 -17.37 7.33
C LEU A 66 5.49 -18.23 6.43
N GLU A 67 4.79 -19.18 7.03
CA GLU A 67 3.73 -19.94 6.35
C GLU A 67 2.39 -19.18 6.36
N ALA A 68 2.22 -18.24 7.29
CA ALA A 68 1.04 -17.39 7.38
C ALA A 68 0.90 -16.45 6.17
N ALA A 69 -0.34 -16.10 5.82
CA ALA A 69 -0.62 -15.11 4.79
C ALA A 69 -0.05 -13.73 5.21
N VAL A 70 0.60 -13.01 4.31
CA VAL A 70 1.18 -11.69 4.62
C VAL A 70 0.47 -10.60 3.82
N ILE A 71 -0.08 -9.61 4.51
CA ILE A 71 -0.75 -8.45 3.91
C ILE A 71 0.11 -7.21 4.13
N ASN A 72 0.49 -6.55 3.03
CA ASN A 72 1.20 -5.27 3.08
C ASN A 72 0.23 -4.10 3.37
N ALA A 73 0.28 -3.59 4.59
CA ALA A 73 -0.42 -2.37 5.02
C ALA A 73 0.44 -1.09 4.90
N GLY A 74 1.55 -1.18 4.18
CA GLY A 74 2.44 -0.08 3.83
C GLY A 74 3.91 -0.38 4.15
N ASP A 75 4.79 -0.29 3.16
CA ASP A 75 6.24 -0.48 3.33
C ASP A 75 7.06 0.69 2.76
N GLY A 76 7.61 1.53 3.63
CA GLY A 76 8.39 2.70 3.22
C GLY A 76 7.67 3.61 2.21
N CYS A 77 8.35 3.96 1.13
CA CYS A 77 7.80 4.66 -0.05
C CYS A 77 7.56 3.70 -1.23
N HIS A 78 7.50 2.39 -0.96
CA HIS A 78 7.34 1.35 -1.96
C HIS A 78 5.85 1.17 -2.26
N GLU A 79 5.08 0.45 -1.44
CA GLU A 79 3.69 0.13 -1.78
C GLU A 79 2.71 0.30 -0.61
N HIS A 80 1.43 0.47 -0.97
CA HIS A 80 0.28 0.28 -0.07
C HIS A 80 -0.90 -0.32 -0.86
N PRO A 81 -0.83 -1.63 -1.21
CA PRO A 81 -1.76 -2.24 -2.16
C PRO A 81 -3.22 -2.16 -1.74
N THR A 82 -3.50 -2.34 -0.44
CA THR A 82 -4.87 -2.30 0.08
C THR A 82 -5.52 -0.91 0.02
N GLN A 83 -4.71 0.16 0.04
CA GLN A 83 -5.23 1.53 -0.16
C GLN A 83 -5.55 1.74 -1.65
N ALA A 84 -4.69 1.29 -2.56
CA ALA A 84 -4.96 1.37 -3.99
C ALA A 84 -6.23 0.61 -4.38
N LEU A 85 -6.44 -0.60 -3.83
CA LEU A 85 -7.66 -1.37 -4.04
C LEU A 85 -8.91 -0.64 -3.52
N LEU A 86 -8.81 0.02 -2.36
CA LEU A 86 -9.90 0.84 -1.82
C LEU A 86 -10.22 2.04 -2.72
N ASP A 87 -9.19 2.69 -3.27
CA ASP A 87 -9.35 3.83 -4.17
C ASP A 87 -10.02 3.37 -5.49
N CYS A 88 -9.55 2.27 -6.09
CA CYS A 88 -10.20 1.64 -7.25
C CYS A 88 -11.65 1.24 -6.93
N TYR A 89 -11.91 0.60 -5.80
CA TYR A 89 -13.27 0.24 -5.39
C TYR A 89 -14.17 1.47 -5.32
N THR A 90 -13.65 2.57 -4.76
CA THR A 90 -14.38 3.85 -4.66
C THR A 90 -14.69 4.43 -6.03
N ILE A 91 -13.71 4.47 -6.93
CA ILE A 91 -13.91 4.93 -8.32
C ILE A 91 -15.00 4.09 -9.00
N ARG A 92 -14.90 2.76 -8.91
CA ARG A 92 -15.88 1.85 -9.51
C ARG A 92 -17.30 2.06 -8.97
N GLN A 93 -17.45 2.28 -7.66
CA GLN A 93 -18.75 2.53 -7.03
C GLN A 93 -19.33 3.90 -7.42
N ARG A 94 -18.49 4.93 -7.56
CA ARG A 94 -18.94 6.30 -7.83
C ARG A 94 -19.15 6.60 -9.30
N LEU A 95 -18.34 6.01 -10.18
CA LEU A 95 -18.28 6.32 -11.62
C LEU A 95 -18.68 5.13 -12.51
N SER A 96 -19.22 4.06 -11.91
CA SER A 96 -19.74 2.87 -12.59
C SER A 96 -18.74 2.15 -13.51
N GLY A 97 -17.43 2.28 -13.25
CA GLY A 97 -16.38 1.65 -14.05
C GLY A 97 -15.04 2.39 -13.97
N ILE A 98 -13.97 1.70 -14.37
CA ILE A 98 -12.59 2.22 -14.40
C ILE A 98 -12.00 2.15 -15.82
N GLU A 99 -12.34 1.12 -16.57
CA GLU A 99 -11.91 0.92 -17.97
C GLU A 99 -12.16 2.17 -18.83
N GLY A 100 -11.14 2.56 -19.60
CA GLY A 100 -11.14 3.73 -20.46
C GLY A 100 -11.18 5.08 -19.74
N ARG A 101 -11.19 5.12 -18.39
CA ARG A 101 -11.21 6.39 -17.64
C ARG A 101 -9.83 7.04 -17.65
N ARG A 102 -9.83 8.38 -17.65
CA ARG A 102 -8.63 9.19 -17.41
C ARG A 102 -8.57 9.59 -15.94
N VAL A 103 -7.49 9.23 -15.25
CA VAL A 103 -7.29 9.53 -13.82
C VAL A 103 -6.04 10.39 -13.66
N ALA A 104 -6.20 11.56 -13.05
CA ALA A 104 -5.08 12.40 -12.66
C ALA A 104 -4.70 12.15 -11.19
N ILE A 105 -3.43 11.88 -10.91
CA ILE A 105 -2.89 11.76 -9.55
C ILE A 105 -2.01 12.98 -9.29
N VAL A 106 -2.38 13.79 -8.30
CA VAL A 106 -1.76 15.11 -8.07
C VAL A 106 -1.03 15.14 -6.72
N GLY A 107 0.19 15.68 -6.69
CA GLY A 107 0.90 15.98 -5.44
C GLY A 107 2.30 15.37 -5.35
N ASP A 108 2.71 14.96 -4.15
CA ASP A 108 4.02 14.33 -3.90
C ASP A 108 4.01 12.86 -4.34
N ILE A 109 4.39 12.61 -5.59
CA ILE A 109 4.42 11.26 -6.17
C ILE A 109 5.71 10.53 -5.77
N ALA A 110 6.81 11.25 -5.60
CA ALA A 110 8.11 10.70 -5.23
C ALA A 110 8.05 9.91 -3.90
N HIS A 111 7.30 10.40 -2.91
CA HIS A 111 7.19 9.78 -1.59
C HIS A 111 5.88 9.01 -1.36
N SER A 112 4.95 9.03 -2.33
CA SER A 112 3.65 8.40 -2.17
C SER A 112 3.66 6.92 -2.56
N ARG A 113 3.81 6.06 -1.55
CA ARG A 113 3.55 4.61 -1.68
C ARG A 113 2.14 4.29 -2.19
N VAL A 114 1.17 5.19 -1.94
CA VAL A 114 -0.22 5.03 -2.41
C VAL A 114 -0.29 5.32 -3.90
N ALA A 115 0.35 6.40 -4.38
CA ALA A 115 0.35 6.75 -5.80
C ALA A 115 0.96 5.64 -6.64
N ARG A 116 2.10 5.07 -6.20
CA ARG A 116 2.73 3.94 -6.90
C ARG A 116 1.79 2.73 -7.03
N SER A 117 1.20 2.28 -5.92
CA SER A 117 0.26 1.14 -5.96
C SER A 117 -1.01 1.45 -6.76
N LEU A 118 -1.48 2.70 -6.72
CA LEU A 118 -2.68 3.12 -7.45
C LEU A 118 -2.43 3.19 -8.96
N VAL A 119 -1.27 3.67 -9.41
CA VAL A 119 -0.89 3.65 -10.84
C VAL A 119 -0.95 2.22 -11.37
N ALA A 120 -0.28 1.28 -10.70
CA ALA A 120 -0.26 -0.11 -11.13
C ALA A 120 -1.68 -0.72 -11.17
N ALA A 121 -2.50 -0.47 -10.14
CA ALA A 121 -3.87 -0.98 -10.10
C ALA A 121 -4.77 -0.38 -11.19
N LEU A 122 -4.65 0.92 -11.48
CA LEU A 122 -5.44 1.59 -12.52
C LEU A 122 -5.06 1.11 -13.92
N GLN A 123 -3.78 0.89 -14.20
CA GLN A 123 -3.31 0.37 -15.48
C GLN A 123 -3.78 -1.07 -15.72
N LEU A 124 -3.77 -1.92 -14.68
CA LEU A 124 -4.32 -3.28 -14.76
C LEU A 124 -5.84 -3.28 -15.01
N LEU A 125 -6.52 -2.18 -14.72
CA LEU A 125 -7.97 -1.98 -14.92
C LEU A 125 -8.26 -1.11 -16.15
N ASP A 126 -7.28 -0.97 -17.04
CA ASP A 126 -7.38 -0.26 -18.33
C ASP A 126 -7.77 1.23 -18.21
N ALA A 127 -7.33 1.90 -17.14
CA ALA A 127 -7.43 3.35 -17.01
C ALA A 127 -6.14 4.05 -17.49
N GLY A 128 -6.32 5.17 -18.20
CA GLY A 128 -5.22 6.08 -18.53
C GLY A 128 -4.87 6.95 -17.33
N VAL A 129 -3.60 6.96 -16.91
CA VAL A 129 -3.14 7.71 -15.74
C VAL A 129 -2.24 8.87 -16.15
N THR A 130 -2.47 10.04 -15.56
CA THR A 130 -1.58 11.21 -15.67
C THR A 130 -1.13 11.65 -14.28
N LEU A 131 0.18 11.75 -14.08
CA LEU A 131 0.76 12.31 -12.86
C LEU A 131 0.89 13.82 -13.00
N VAL A 132 0.46 14.56 -11.98
CA VAL A 132 0.55 16.02 -11.95
C VAL A 132 1.37 16.46 -10.75
N ALA A 133 2.60 16.88 -10.99
CA ALA A 133 3.52 17.30 -9.94
C ALA A 133 4.66 18.14 -10.53
N PRO A 134 5.28 19.04 -9.74
CA PRO A 134 6.57 19.62 -10.12
C PRO A 134 7.65 18.53 -10.20
N ALA A 135 8.68 18.76 -11.00
CA ALA A 135 9.76 17.79 -11.23
C ALA A 135 10.43 17.29 -9.93
N THR A 136 10.49 18.13 -8.90
CA THR A 136 11.06 17.80 -7.58
C THR A 136 10.21 16.81 -6.77
N LEU A 137 8.94 16.61 -7.15
CA LEU A 137 7.98 15.72 -6.49
C LEU A 137 7.62 14.51 -7.36
N LEU A 138 8.30 14.32 -8.48
CA LEU A 138 8.18 13.12 -9.32
C LEU A 138 9.25 12.09 -8.95
N PRO A 139 8.97 10.79 -9.08
CA PRO A 139 9.99 9.75 -8.95
C PRO A 139 11.08 9.92 -10.03
N PRO A 140 12.35 9.59 -9.73
CA PRO A 140 13.45 9.73 -10.70
C PRO A 140 13.28 8.94 -12.01
N ALA A 141 12.48 7.87 -11.99
CA ALA A 141 12.25 6.98 -13.12
C ALA A 141 10.75 6.81 -13.40
N VAL A 142 10.08 7.92 -13.71
CA VAL A 142 8.64 7.93 -14.04
C VAL A 142 8.35 7.39 -15.45
N ASP A 143 9.29 7.55 -16.39
CA ASP A 143 9.11 7.15 -17.80
C ASP A 143 8.81 5.66 -17.97
N GLY A 144 9.33 4.82 -17.08
CA GLY A 144 9.08 3.37 -17.08
C GLY A 144 7.69 2.97 -16.58
N TRP A 145 6.86 3.92 -16.13
CA TRP A 145 5.55 3.62 -15.56
C TRP A 145 4.45 3.59 -16.62
N GLY A 146 4.68 4.06 -17.85
CA GLY A 146 3.63 4.08 -18.90
C GLY A 146 2.46 5.01 -18.57
N VAL A 147 2.75 6.16 -17.97
CA VAL A 147 1.78 7.19 -17.56
C VAL A 147 2.10 8.53 -18.21
N GLY A 148 1.09 9.40 -18.37
CA GLY A 148 1.31 10.79 -18.73
C GLY A 148 1.91 11.57 -17.55
N VAL A 149 2.60 12.68 -17.83
CA VAL A 149 3.13 13.59 -16.81
C VAL A 149 2.80 15.04 -17.21
N SER A 150 2.32 15.83 -16.27
CA SER A 150 2.16 17.29 -16.43
C SER A 150 2.64 18.03 -15.18
N SER A 151 3.17 19.24 -15.36
CA SER A 151 3.51 20.16 -14.27
C SER A 151 2.35 21.05 -13.83
N HIS A 152 1.24 21.09 -14.60
CA HIS A 152 0.11 21.98 -14.36
C HIS A 152 -1.21 21.20 -14.34
N ILE A 153 -1.98 21.38 -13.27
CA ILE A 153 -3.30 20.74 -13.15
C ILE A 153 -4.29 21.20 -14.23
N GLY A 154 -4.13 22.42 -14.75
CA GLY A 154 -4.99 22.94 -15.82
C GLY A 154 -4.93 22.11 -17.10
N ASP A 155 -3.79 21.47 -17.40
CA ASP A 155 -3.59 20.72 -18.65
C ASP A 155 -4.38 19.40 -18.68
N VAL A 156 -4.85 18.92 -17.52
CA VAL A 156 -5.53 17.62 -17.37
C VAL A 156 -7.02 17.73 -17.06
N LEU A 157 -7.52 18.95 -16.89
CA LEU A 157 -8.93 19.23 -16.64
C LEU A 157 -9.65 19.55 -17.97
N PRO A 158 -10.96 19.22 -18.08
CA PRO A 158 -11.78 19.53 -19.25
C PRO A 158 -12.12 21.02 -19.38
#